data_AF-A0A1U8N710-F1
#
_entry.id   AF-A0A1U8N710-F1
#
_cell.length_a   1.000
_cell.length_b   1.000
_cell.length_c   1.000
_cell.angle_alpha   90.00
_cell.angle_beta   90.00
_cell.angle_gamma   90.00
#
_symmetry.space_group_name_H-M   'P 1'
#
loop_
_entity.id
_entity.type
_entity.pdbx_description
1 polymer ?
#
loop_
_entity_poly.entity_id
_entity_poly.type
_entity_poly.pdbx_seq_one_letter_code
_entity_poly.pdbx_strand_id
1 'polypeptide(L)'
;MMKVPAFPDWSSGIYSECKDQCLKNCSCVAYAHDDGIGCMFWGRDLIDVQKFSTSGVDLYIRLPSSELDKGKSNKVIVITTVITGIVVITISALFLWCRMAKQRGRNKIRRQIEDEEENLIGAKLQQLPLFNFEELATATDNFHHTKKLGQGGFGPVYRGTLDDGKEIAVKRLSKASGQGLEEFKNEVVVISKLQHRNLVKLFGCCVEGEEKMLVYEYMPNKSLDSFLF
;
A
#
# COMPACT_ATOMS: atom_id res chain seq x y z
N MET A 1 -15.73 0.62 61.95
CA MET A 1 -16.92 0.53 62.80
C MET A 1 -17.21 1.89 63.39
N MET A 2 -18.44 2.34 63.24
CA MET A 2 -18.89 3.67 63.65
C MET A 2 -19.83 3.53 64.85
N LYS A 3 -19.78 4.51 65.76
CA LYS A 3 -20.94 4.86 66.57
C LYS A 3 -22.02 5.35 65.62
N VAL A 4 -23.14 4.64 65.60
CA VAL A 4 -24.29 5.01 64.75
C VAL A 4 -25.02 6.24 65.30
N PRO A 5 -25.71 7.01 64.43
CA PRO A 5 -26.46 8.18 64.87
C PRO A 5 -27.56 7.84 65.88
N ALA A 6 -27.91 8.82 66.71
CA ALA A 6 -28.99 8.67 67.68
C ALA A 6 -30.38 8.54 67.00
N PHE A 7 -31.35 8.01 67.74
CA PHE A 7 -32.76 7.89 67.33
C PHE A 7 -33.02 7.10 66.03
N PRO A 8 -32.57 5.84 65.92
CA PRO A 8 -32.92 5.00 64.78
C PRO A 8 -34.37 4.53 64.85
N ASP A 9 -35.00 4.39 63.69
CA ASP A 9 -36.18 3.53 63.54
C ASP A 9 -35.71 2.07 63.49
N TRP A 10 -36.32 1.17 64.26
CA TRP A 10 -35.90 -0.23 64.34
C TRP A 10 -36.85 -1.19 63.64
N SER A 11 -36.29 -2.27 63.08
CA SER A 11 -37.06 -3.44 62.64
C SER A 11 -36.32 -4.74 62.97
N SER A 12 -37.07 -5.81 63.25
CA SER A 12 -36.52 -7.13 63.59
C SER A 12 -36.09 -7.94 62.35
N GLY A 13 -35.64 -7.27 61.28
CA GLY A 13 -35.25 -7.89 60.02
C GLY A 13 -33.87 -8.54 60.06
N ILE A 14 -33.63 -9.50 59.17
CA ILE A 14 -32.30 -10.11 58.96
C ILE A 14 -31.38 -9.08 58.27
N TYR A 15 -30.07 -9.12 58.56
CA TYR A 15 -29.03 -8.26 57.95
C TYR A 15 -29.25 -7.91 56.47
N SER A 16 -29.56 -8.90 55.62
CA SER A 16 -29.76 -8.71 54.19
C SER A 16 -31.01 -7.88 53.83
N GLU A 17 -32.01 -7.88 54.70
CA GLU A 17 -33.28 -7.18 54.49
C GLU A 17 -33.19 -5.69 54.81
N CYS A 18 -32.25 -5.25 55.67
CA CYS A 18 -32.13 -3.83 56.02
C CYS A 18 -31.86 -2.98 54.76
N LYS A 19 -30.99 -3.44 53.86
CA LYS A 19 -30.72 -2.75 52.60
C LYS A 19 -31.99 -2.57 51.77
N ASP A 20 -32.75 -3.64 51.58
CA ASP A 20 -33.95 -3.63 50.74
C ASP A 20 -35.07 -2.81 51.37
N GLN A 21 -35.22 -2.85 52.70
CA GLN A 21 -36.18 -2.02 53.44
C GLN A 21 -35.85 -0.52 53.29
N CYS A 22 -34.58 -0.15 53.42
CA CYS A 22 -34.14 1.23 53.21
C CYS A 22 -34.31 1.67 51.75
N LEU A 23 -34.01 0.80 50.77
CA LEU A 23 -34.20 1.13 49.35
C LEU A 23 -35.67 1.33 48.96
N LYS A 24 -36.59 0.56 49.57
CA LYS A 24 -38.04 0.70 49.38
C LYS A 24 -38.61 1.95 50.05
N ASN A 25 -37.93 2.50 51.06
CA ASN A 25 -38.34 3.71 51.74
C ASN A 25 -37.64 4.94 51.13
N CYS A 26 -38.38 5.77 50.39
CA CYS A 26 -37.85 6.98 49.77
C CYS A 26 -37.30 7.99 50.78
N SER A 27 -37.75 7.95 52.03
CA SER A 27 -37.26 8.82 53.10
C SER A 27 -35.99 8.29 53.76
N CYS A 28 -35.58 7.05 53.51
CA CYS A 28 -34.39 6.47 54.15
C CYS A 28 -33.10 7.03 53.55
N VAL A 29 -32.26 7.59 54.42
CA VAL A 29 -30.96 8.19 54.11
C VAL A 29 -29.82 7.23 54.47
N ALA A 30 -29.96 6.46 55.55
CA ALA A 30 -28.96 5.47 55.96
C ALA A 30 -29.57 4.28 56.68
N TYR A 31 -28.85 3.16 56.70
CA TYR A 31 -29.19 1.99 57.50
C TYR A 31 -27.95 1.36 58.12
N ALA A 32 -28.14 0.60 59.20
CA ALA A 32 -27.13 -0.22 59.86
C ALA A 32 -27.79 -1.50 60.38
N HIS A 33 -26.99 -2.51 60.69
CA HIS A 33 -27.45 -3.73 61.33
C HIS A 33 -26.51 -4.08 62.48
N ASP A 34 -27.12 -4.45 63.60
CA ASP A 34 -26.42 -4.99 64.75
C ASP A 34 -27.02 -6.35 65.10
N ASP A 35 -26.18 -7.35 65.38
CA ASP A 35 -26.64 -8.72 65.60
C ASP A 35 -27.49 -8.88 66.88
N GLY A 36 -27.43 -7.93 67.82
CA GLY A 36 -28.24 -7.91 69.04
C GLY A 36 -29.50 -7.03 68.95
N ILE A 37 -29.49 -5.98 68.13
CA ILE A 37 -30.59 -4.99 68.02
C ILE A 37 -31.44 -5.20 66.77
N GLY A 38 -30.85 -5.70 65.68
CA GLY A 38 -31.49 -5.83 64.36
C GLY A 38 -31.21 -4.64 63.44
N CYS A 39 -32.13 -4.37 62.51
CA CYS A 39 -32.00 -3.29 61.54
C CYS A 39 -32.30 -1.93 62.18
N MET A 40 -31.45 -0.95 61.88
CA MET A 40 -31.60 0.45 62.25
C MET A 40 -31.65 1.33 61.00
N PHE A 41 -32.59 2.28 60.95
CA PHE A 41 -32.79 3.18 59.82
C PHE A 41 -32.80 4.64 60.26
N TRP A 42 -32.33 5.51 59.38
CA TRP A 42 -32.39 6.96 59.55
C TRP A 42 -32.99 7.62 58.32
N GLY A 43 -34.01 8.43 58.52
CA GLY A 43 -34.65 9.22 57.47
C GLY A 43 -34.37 10.72 57.51
N ARG A 44 -33.48 11.15 58.41
CA ARG A 44 -33.11 12.57 58.62
C ARG A 44 -31.60 12.70 58.78
N ASP A 45 -31.15 13.89 59.17
CA ASP A 45 -29.74 14.21 59.39
C ASP A 45 -29.06 13.22 60.34
N LEU A 46 -27.87 12.77 59.94
CA LEU A 46 -27.05 11.82 60.69
C LEU A 46 -26.20 12.58 61.72
N ILE A 47 -26.78 12.82 62.90
CA ILE A 47 -26.14 13.58 63.98
C ILE A 47 -25.33 12.64 64.89
N ASP A 48 -24.18 13.12 65.38
CA ASP A 48 -23.30 12.41 66.32
C ASP A 48 -22.64 11.11 65.81
N VAL A 49 -22.42 11.00 64.50
CA VAL A 49 -21.65 9.90 63.91
C VAL A 49 -20.17 10.05 64.31
N GLN A 50 -19.62 9.02 64.95
CA GLN A 50 -18.23 9.03 65.41
C GLN A 50 -17.53 7.73 65.05
N LYS A 51 -16.27 7.81 64.63
CA LYS A 51 -15.45 6.63 64.38
C LYS A 51 -14.86 6.12 65.69
N PHE A 52 -15.13 4.87 66.00
CA PHE A 52 -14.54 4.18 67.15
C PHE A 52 -13.45 3.22 66.68
N SER A 53 -12.40 3.08 67.50
CA SER A 53 -11.24 2.26 67.19
C SER A 53 -11.47 0.77 67.43
N THR A 54 -12.40 0.40 68.30
CA THR A 54 -12.52 -0.99 68.80
C THR A 54 -13.94 -1.57 68.83
N SER A 55 -14.99 -0.76 68.70
CA SER A 55 -16.38 -1.23 68.76
C SER A 55 -17.31 -0.35 67.91
N GLY A 56 -18.43 -0.88 67.45
CA GLY A 56 -19.42 -0.19 66.63
C GLY A 56 -19.92 -1.07 65.49
N VAL A 57 -20.71 -0.49 64.60
CA VAL A 57 -21.26 -1.21 63.43
C VAL A 57 -21.00 -0.43 62.14
N ASP A 58 -21.23 -1.08 61.00
CA ASP A 58 -21.10 -0.44 59.70
C ASP A 58 -22.37 0.33 59.35
N LEU A 59 -22.20 1.63 59.07
CA LEU A 59 -23.26 2.53 58.65
C LEU A 59 -23.24 2.67 57.13
N TYR A 60 -24.32 2.30 56.47
CA TYR A 60 -24.50 2.41 55.02
C TYR A 60 -25.32 3.65 54.69
N ILE A 61 -24.74 4.58 53.93
CA ILE A 61 -25.38 5.83 53.51
C ILE A 61 -25.85 5.69 52.06
N ARG A 62 -27.10 6.08 51.80
CA ARG A 62 -27.67 6.12 50.45
C ARG A 62 -27.12 7.34 49.71
N LEU A 63 -26.43 7.09 48.59
CA LEU A 63 -25.86 8.12 47.73
C LEU A 63 -26.36 7.99 46.29
N PRO A 64 -26.48 9.09 45.54
CA PRO A 64 -26.79 9.04 44.11
C PRO A 64 -25.62 8.45 43.31
N SER A 65 -25.90 7.76 42.21
CA SER A 65 -24.89 7.08 41.39
C SER A 65 -23.84 8.02 40.77
N SER A 66 -24.13 9.33 40.70
CA SER A 66 -23.20 10.36 40.24
C SER A 66 -22.05 10.62 41.23
N GLU A 67 -22.27 10.41 42.52
CA GLU A 67 -21.29 10.61 43.59
C GLU A 67 -20.46 9.35 43.87
N LEU A 68 -20.77 8.24 43.18
CA LEU A 68 -20.02 7.00 43.31
C LEU A 68 -18.77 7.10 42.45
N ASP A 69 -17.62 7.42 43.05
CA ASP A 69 -16.35 7.50 42.34
C ASP A 69 -16.01 6.13 41.71
N LYS A 70 -16.15 6.04 40.39
CA LYS A 70 -15.74 4.87 39.61
C LYS A 70 -14.24 4.94 39.37
N GLY A 71 -13.46 4.75 40.44
CA GLY A 71 -12.02 4.53 40.33
C GLY A 71 -11.75 3.28 39.48
N LYS A 72 -11.54 3.44 38.16
CA LYS A 72 -11.04 2.35 37.30
C LYS A 72 -9.66 1.98 37.82
N SER A 73 -9.50 0.74 38.28
CA SER A 73 -8.20 0.29 38.78
C SER A 73 -7.16 0.33 37.64
N ASN A 74 -5.97 0.86 37.93
CA ASN A 74 -4.87 0.95 36.96
C ASN A 74 -4.57 -0.40 36.28
N LYS A 75 -4.84 -1.52 36.97
CA LYS A 75 -4.72 -2.88 36.42
C LYS A 75 -5.64 -3.12 35.21
N VAL A 76 -6.89 -2.65 35.25
CA VAL A 76 -7.84 -2.82 34.14
C VAL A 76 -7.39 -2.00 32.94
N ILE A 77 -6.91 -0.78 33.16
CA ILE A 77 -6.42 0.10 32.08
C ILE A 77 -5.23 -0.55 31.37
N VAL A 78 -4.22 -1.00 32.12
CA VAL A 78 -3.02 -1.65 31.57
C VAL A 78 -3.37 -2.90 30.76
N ILE A 79 -4.28 -3.76 31.27
CA ILE A 79 -4.70 -4.97 30.55
C ILE A 79 -5.39 -4.61 29.23
N THR A 80 -6.30 -3.62 29.24
CA THR A 80 -7.03 -3.24 28.02
C THR A 80 -6.13 -2.64 26.94
N THR A 81 -5.09 -1.88 27.31
CA THR A 81 -4.14 -1.28 26.35
C THR A 81 -3.22 -2.31 25.72
N VAL A 82 -2.80 -3.33 26.48
CA VAL A 82 -1.90 -4.37 25.95
C VAL A 82 -2.63 -5.25 24.93
N ILE A 83 -3.88 -5.63 25.21
CA ILE A 83 -4.68 -6.48 24.31
C ILE A 83 -4.95 -5.79 22.97
N THR A 84 -5.29 -4.51 23.00
CA THR A 84 -5.53 -3.74 21.76
C THR A 84 -4.27 -3.60 20.93
N GLY A 85 -3.11 -3.38 21.56
CA GLY A 85 -1.82 -3.33 20.85
C GLY A 85 -1.50 -4.62 20.09
N ILE A 86 -1.69 -5.79 20.72
CA ILE A 86 -1.41 -7.09 20.11
C ILE A 86 -2.31 -7.33 18.89
N VAL A 87 -3.60 -7.01 18.99
CA VAL A 87 -4.57 -7.19 17.88
C VAL A 87 -4.22 -6.31 16.68
N VAL A 88 -3.79 -5.07 16.90
CA VAL A 88 -3.40 -4.17 15.81
C VAL A 88 -2.12 -4.65 15.11
N ILE A 89 -1.13 -5.13 15.87
CA ILE A 89 0.13 -5.65 15.33
C ILE A 89 -0.11 -6.91 14.50
N THR A 90 -0.99 -7.82 14.93
CA THR A 90 -1.26 -9.07 14.18
C THR A 90 -1.99 -8.78 12.87
N ILE A 91 -2.99 -7.89 12.88
CA ILE A 91 -3.74 -7.49 11.67
C ILE A 91 -2.81 -6.80 10.67
N SER A 92 -1.97 -5.87 11.13
CA SER A 92 -1.01 -5.17 10.26
C SER A 92 0.03 -6.11 9.66
N ALA A 93 0.56 -7.06 10.43
CA ALA A 93 1.47 -8.08 9.93
C ALA A 93 0.82 -8.98 8.87
N LEU A 94 -0.41 -9.46 9.10
CA LEU A 94 -1.16 -10.25 8.13
C LEU A 94 -1.44 -9.47 6.85
N PHE A 95 -1.82 -8.21 6.95
CA PHE A 95 -2.06 -7.35 5.81
C PHE A 95 -0.80 -7.13 4.95
N LEU A 96 0.35 -6.87 5.58
CA LEU A 96 1.63 -6.76 4.89
C LEU A 96 2.03 -8.08 4.22
N TRP A 97 1.83 -9.22 4.89
CA TRP A 97 2.10 -10.53 4.30
C TRP A 97 1.20 -10.79 3.08
N CYS A 98 -0.11 -10.58 3.18
CA CYS A 98 -1.03 -10.75 2.05
C CYS A 98 -0.66 -9.85 0.86
N ARG A 99 -0.23 -8.60 1.12
CA ARG A 99 0.25 -7.70 0.06
C ARG A 99 1.52 -8.21 -0.60
N MET A 100 2.50 -8.66 0.18
CA MET A 100 3.74 -9.23 -0.36
C MET A 100 3.50 -10.52 -1.16
N ALA A 101 2.61 -11.39 -0.70
CA ALA A 101 2.25 -12.61 -1.42
C ALA A 101 1.59 -12.30 -2.78
N LYS A 102 0.68 -11.31 -2.82
CA LYS A 102 0.03 -10.87 -4.07
C LYS A 102 1.02 -10.21 -5.04
N GLN A 103 1.98 -9.44 -4.53
CA GLN A 103 3.03 -8.82 -5.35
C GLN A 103 4.01 -9.85 -5.93
N ARG A 104 4.36 -10.90 -5.17
CA ARG A 104 5.21 -12.01 -5.67
C ARG A 104 4.61 -12.70 -6.89
N GLY A 105 3.29 -12.94 -6.90
CA GLY A 105 2.59 -13.54 -8.05
C GLY A 105 2.62 -12.67 -9.31
N ARG A 106 2.33 -11.36 -9.20
CA ARG A 106 2.37 -10.44 -10.34
C ARG A 106 3.78 -10.27 -10.91
N ASN A 107 4.81 -10.20 -10.06
CA ASN A 107 6.19 -10.10 -10.54
C ASN A 107 6.66 -11.36 -11.25
N LYS A 108 6.18 -12.54 -10.84
CA LYS A 108 6.50 -13.81 -11.54
C LYS A 108 5.89 -13.85 -12.94
N ILE A 109 4.61 -13.48 -13.07
CA ILE A 109 3.92 -13.40 -14.37
C ILE A 109 4.57 -12.35 -15.27
N ARG A 110 4.91 -11.17 -14.72
CA ARG A 110 5.58 -10.10 -15.48
C ARG A 110 6.93 -10.57 -16.03
N ARG A 111 7.75 -11.25 -15.23
CA ARG A 111 9.02 -11.82 -15.68
C ARG A 111 8.83 -12.87 -16.78
N GLN A 112 7.82 -13.74 -16.65
CA GLN A 112 7.53 -14.73 -17.70
C GLN A 112 7.14 -14.07 -19.03
N ILE A 113 6.36 -12.99 -19.00
CA ILE A 113 5.98 -12.24 -20.20
C ILE A 113 7.21 -11.54 -20.81
N GLU A 114 8.05 -10.91 -19.99
CA GLU A 114 9.29 -10.25 -20.44
C GLU A 114 10.25 -11.28 -21.09
N ASP A 115 10.42 -12.46 -20.50
CA ASP A 115 11.25 -13.54 -21.04
C ASP A 115 10.68 -14.09 -22.36
N GLU A 116 9.36 -14.27 -22.47
CA GLU A 116 8.71 -14.77 -23.67
C GLU A 116 8.79 -13.76 -24.83
N GLU A 117 8.67 -12.48 -24.52
CA GLU A 117 8.84 -11.39 -25.49
C GLU A 117 10.28 -11.32 -26.01
N GLU A 118 11.29 -11.41 -25.13
CA GLU A 118 12.70 -11.46 -25.56
C GLU A 118 13.01 -12.68 -26.44
N ASN A 119 12.46 -13.85 -26.10
CA ASN A 119 12.62 -15.05 -26.92
C ASN A 119 11.99 -14.89 -28.31
N LEU A 120 10.80 -14.28 -28.40
CA LEU A 120 10.15 -13.98 -29.68
C LEU A 120 11.01 -13.03 -30.51
N ILE A 121 11.51 -11.96 -29.91
CA ILE A 121 12.37 -10.98 -30.59
C ILE A 121 13.66 -11.66 -31.07
N GLY A 122 14.30 -12.48 -30.24
CA GLY A 122 15.46 -13.27 -30.63
C GLY A 122 15.19 -14.18 -31.83
N ALA A 123 14.06 -14.90 -31.81
CA ALA A 123 13.63 -15.74 -32.94
C ALA A 123 13.33 -14.93 -34.21
N LYS A 124 12.82 -13.70 -34.07
CA LYS A 124 12.56 -12.80 -35.20
C LYS A 124 13.83 -12.17 -35.77
N LEU A 125 14.80 -11.83 -34.93
CA LEU A 125 16.11 -11.35 -35.36
C LEU A 125 16.85 -12.42 -36.18
N GLN A 126 16.68 -13.71 -35.88
CA GLN A 126 17.25 -14.79 -36.71
C GLN A 126 16.68 -14.85 -38.13
N GLN A 127 15.49 -14.27 -38.39
CA GLN A 127 14.87 -14.24 -39.72
C GLN A 127 15.24 -12.98 -40.51
N LEU A 128 15.78 -11.95 -39.86
CA LEU A 128 16.20 -10.71 -40.47
C LEU A 128 17.71 -10.73 -40.71
N PRO A 129 18.21 -10.20 -41.84
CA PRO A 129 19.63 -9.93 -42.00
C PRO A 129 20.16 -9.07 -40.86
N LEU A 130 21.23 -9.56 -40.22
CA LEU A 130 21.98 -8.83 -39.20
C LEU A 130 23.20 -8.18 -39.85
N PHE A 131 23.30 -6.87 -39.69
CA PHE A 131 24.42 -6.05 -40.14
C PHE A 131 25.34 -5.76 -38.97
N ASN A 132 26.64 -5.71 -39.22
CA ASN A 132 27.62 -5.32 -38.22
C ASN A 132 27.73 -3.79 -38.15
N PHE A 133 28.15 -3.24 -37.00
CA PHE A 133 28.30 -1.79 -36.86
C PHE A 133 29.30 -1.23 -37.88
N GLU A 134 30.43 -1.89 -38.08
CA GLU A 134 31.50 -1.47 -38.99
C GLU A 134 31.03 -1.39 -40.45
N GLU A 135 30.19 -2.32 -40.88
CA GLU A 135 29.60 -2.33 -42.22
C GLU A 135 28.72 -1.10 -42.44
N LEU A 136 27.82 -0.82 -41.48
CA LEU A 136 26.94 0.35 -41.56
C LEU A 136 27.69 1.67 -41.38
N ALA A 137 28.72 1.68 -40.55
CA ALA A 137 29.61 2.84 -40.40
C ALA A 137 30.30 3.14 -41.73
N THR A 138 30.88 2.14 -42.39
CA THR A 138 31.52 2.30 -43.70
C THR A 138 30.52 2.76 -44.75
N ALA A 139 29.35 2.12 -44.82
CA ALA A 139 28.29 2.47 -45.78
C ALA A 139 27.80 3.92 -45.62
N THR A 140 27.85 4.47 -44.41
CA THR A 140 27.36 5.82 -44.06
C THR A 140 28.47 6.85 -43.89
N ASP A 141 29.71 6.53 -44.27
CA ASP A 141 30.89 7.39 -44.06
C ASP A 141 31.05 7.78 -42.58
N ASN A 142 31.06 6.79 -41.69
CA ASN A 142 31.06 6.93 -40.23
C ASN A 142 29.92 7.82 -39.71
N PHE A 143 28.71 7.65 -40.25
CA PHE A 143 27.52 8.45 -39.91
C PHE A 143 27.76 9.96 -40.09
N HIS A 144 28.48 10.35 -41.15
CA HIS A 144 28.82 11.74 -41.40
C HIS A 144 27.57 12.61 -41.56
N HIS A 145 27.65 13.87 -41.14
CA HIS A 145 26.52 14.80 -41.18
C HIS A 145 25.99 15.03 -42.61
N THR A 146 26.85 14.97 -43.62
CA THR A 146 26.47 15.12 -45.04
C THR A 146 25.58 13.98 -45.56
N LYS A 147 25.62 12.81 -44.90
CA LYS A 147 24.78 11.66 -45.21
C LYS A 147 23.46 11.67 -44.47
N LYS A 148 23.23 12.62 -43.57
CA LYS A 148 22.02 12.69 -42.75
C LYS A 148 20.80 13.07 -43.61
N LEU A 149 19.77 12.22 -43.57
CA LEU A 149 18.49 12.42 -44.24
C LEU A 149 17.50 13.20 -43.37
N GLY A 150 17.58 13.02 -42.05
CA GLY A 150 16.70 13.67 -41.09
C GLY A 150 17.02 13.26 -39.65
N GLN A 151 16.36 13.90 -38.69
CA GLN A 151 16.41 13.53 -37.28
C GLN A 151 15.09 13.91 -36.60
N GLY A 152 14.58 13.00 -35.77
CA GLY A 152 13.46 13.27 -34.87
C GLY A 152 13.75 12.74 -33.47
N GLY A 153 12.70 12.62 -32.64
CA GLY A 153 12.81 12.04 -31.28
C GLY A 153 13.36 10.61 -31.26
N PHE A 154 13.23 9.90 -32.37
CA PHE A 154 13.66 8.50 -32.55
C PHE A 154 15.13 8.36 -32.96
N GLY A 155 15.84 9.47 -33.12
CA GLY A 155 17.23 9.50 -33.54
C GLY A 155 17.44 9.92 -35.01
N PRO A 156 18.70 10.01 -35.43
CA PRO A 156 19.07 10.39 -36.79
C PRO A 156 18.92 9.24 -37.80
N VAL A 157 18.60 9.61 -39.04
CA VAL A 157 18.57 8.72 -40.20
C VAL A 157 19.64 9.14 -41.19
N TYR A 158 20.44 8.20 -41.67
CA TYR A 158 21.54 8.43 -42.61
C TYR A 158 21.33 7.66 -43.91
N ARG A 159 21.73 8.24 -45.04
CA ARG A 159 21.86 7.55 -46.32
C ARG A 159 23.18 6.77 -46.31
N GLY A 160 23.11 5.51 -46.69
CA GLY A 160 24.29 4.69 -46.92
C GLY A 160 24.26 3.97 -48.25
N THR A 161 25.40 3.45 -48.65
CA THR A 161 25.54 2.56 -49.80
C THR A 161 26.32 1.34 -49.33
N LEU A 162 25.70 0.16 -49.40
CA LEU A 162 26.36 -1.12 -49.08
C LEU A 162 27.39 -1.48 -50.16
N ASP A 163 28.27 -2.43 -49.87
CA ASP A 163 29.32 -2.89 -50.79
C ASP A 163 28.76 -3.48 -52.10
N ASP A 164 27.53 -4.00 -52.07
CA ASP A 164 26.80 -4.49 -53.25
C ASP A 164 26.20 -3.35 -54.11
N GLY A 165 26.44 -2.08 -53.73
CA GLY A 165 25.91 -0.90 -54.38
C GLY A 165 24.47 -0.55 -54.00
N LYS A 166 23.83 -1.31 -53.11
CA LYS A 166 22.47 -1.05 -52.66
C LYS A 166 22.41 0.20 -51.78
N GLU A 167 21.52 1.12 -52.14
CA GLU A 167 21.23 2.30 -51.32
C GLU A 167 20.31 1.96 -50.15
N ILE A 168 20.70 2.43 -48.97
CA ILE A 168 20.01 2.15 -47.71
C ILE A 168 19.76 3.42 -46.91
N ALA A 169 18.74 3.38 -46.06
CA ALA A 169 18.51 4.35 -45.01
C ALA A 169 18.74 3.68 -43.64
N VAL A 170 19.76 4.16 -42.92
CA VAL A 170 20.13 3.64 -41.60
C VAL A 170 19.55 4.55 -40.53
N LYS A 171 18.51 4.08 -39.84
CA LYS A 171 17.94 4.75 -38.67
C LYS A 171 18.70 4.30 -37.43
N ARG A 172 19.53 5.19 -36.87
CA ARG A 172 20.28 4.94 -35.64
C ARG A 172 19.44 5.40 -34.46
N LEU A 173 19.02 4.45 -33.63
CA LEU A 173 18.10 4.75 -32.54
C LEU A 173 18.82 5.50 -31.42
N SER A 174 18.10 6.43 -30.79
CA SER A 174 18.65 7.24 -29.70
C SER A 174 19.06 6.38 -28.51
N LYS A 175 20.25 6.63 -27.95
CA LYS A 175 20.72 6.03 -26.69
C LYS A 175 20.09 6.64 -25.45
N ALA A 176 19.46 7.81 -25.58
CA ALA A 176 19.11 8.66 -24.45
C ALA A 176 17.82 8.26 -23.69
N SER A 177 17.14 7.17 -24.07
CA SER A 177 15.91 6.75 -23.38
C SER A 177 15.65 5.24 -23.48
N GLY A 178 14.91 4.70 -22.51
CA GLY A 178 14.34 3.34 -22.60
C GLY A 178 13.37 3.17 -23.78
N GLN A 179 12.88 4.28 -24.33
CA GLN A 179 11.97 4.33 -25.48
C GLN A 179 12.61 3.78 -26.76
N GLY A 180 13.91 4.02 -27.00
CA GLY A 180 14.60 3.55 -28.21
C GLY A 180 14.66 2.02 -28.30
N LEU A 181 14.72 1.31 -27.17
CA LEU A 181 14.65 -0.15 -27.15
C LEU A 181 13.24 -0.67 -27.44
N GLU A 182 12.20 -0.09 -26.84
CA GLU A 182 10.81 -0.49 -27.12
C GLU A 182 10.43 -0.20 -28.58
N GLU A 183 10.88 0.93 -29.14
CA GLU A 183 10.71 1.25 -30.55
C GLU A 183 11.41 0.26 -31.46
N PHE A 184 12.65 -0.12 -31.14
CA PHE A 184 13.36 -1.17 -31.86
C PHE A 184 12.56 -2.47 -31.88
N LYS A 185 12.11 -2.92 -30.69
CA LYS A 185 11.33 -4.16 -30.54
C LYS A 185 10.04 -4.10 -31.36
N ASN A 186 9.31 -3.00 -31.27
CA ASN A 186 8.07 -2.80 -32.02
C ASN A 186 8.30 -2.79 -33.53
N GLU A 187 9.28 -2.03 -34.02
CA GLU A 187 9.61 -1.97 -35.45
C GLU A 187 10.05 -3.36 -35.98
N VAL A 188 10.91 -4.08 -35.24
CA VAL A 188 11.34 -5.44 -35.62
C VAL A 188 10.16 -6.43 -35.62
N VAL A 189 9.28 -6.42 -34.61
CA VAL A 189 8.16 -7.37 -34.53
C VAL A 189 7.10 -7.10 -35.60
N VAL A 190 6.81 -5.83 -35.88
CA VAL A 190 5.74 -5.42 -36.80
C VAL A 190 6.23 -5.41 -38.25
N ILE A 191 7.33 -4.70 -38.53
CA ILE A 191 7.76 -4.43 -39.92
C ILE A 191 8.44 -5.65 -40.55
N SER A 192 9.06 -6.54 -39.76
CA SER A 192 9.59 -7.81 -40.30
C SER A 192 8.54 -8.68 -41.00
N LYS A 193 7.26 -8.50 -40.68
CA LYS A 193 6.14 -9.27 -41.23
C LYS A 193 5.42 -8.55 -42.38
N LEU A 194 5.75 -7.29 -42.65
CA LEU A 194 5.02 -6.45 -43.58
C LEU A 194 5.88 -6.15 -44.81
N GLN A 195 5.57 -6.82 -45.91
CA GLN A 195 6.14 -6.53 -47.23
C GLN A 195 5.00 -6.10 -48.16
N HIS A 196 4.92 -4.80 -48.44
CA HIS A 196 3.90 -4.25 -49.31
C HIS A 196 4.45 -3.05 -50.07
N ARG A 197 4.03 -2.84 -51.32
CA ARG A 197 4.48 -1.74 -52.20
C ARG A 197 4.33 -0.31 -51.65
N ASN A 198 3.45 -0.12 -50.66
CA ASN A 198 3.17 1.17 -50.04
C ASN A 198 3.76 1.28 -48.61
N LEU A 199 4.59 0.33 -48.20
CA LEU A 199 5.29 0.34 -46.91
C LEU A 199 6.78 0.24 -47.18
N VAL A 200 7.57 1.06 -46.48
CA VAL A 200 9.03 1.03 -46.59
C VAL A 200 9.55 -0.34 -46.16
N LYS A 201 10.37 -0.94 -47.00
CA LYS A 201 10.94 -2.26 -46.76
C LYS A 201 12.07 -2.19 -45.75
N LEU A 202 11.96 -2.97 -44.69
CA LEU A 202 13.07 -3.24 -43.76
C LEU A 202 13.97 -4.32 -44.37
N PHE A 203 15.23 -3.98 -44.60
CA PHE A 203 16.25 -4.92 -45.07
C PHE A 203 16.89 -5.70 -43.93
N GLY A 204 17.01 -5.11 -42.74
CA GLY A 204 17.57 -5.79 -41.58
C GLY A 204 17.86 -4.84 -40.44
N CYS A 205 18.69 -5.28 -39.50
CA CYS A 205 19.03 -4.49 -38.33
C CYS A 205 20.46 -4.75 -37.85
N CYS A 206 20.96 -3.85 -37.00
CA CYS A 206 22.22 -4.00 -36.29
C CYS A 206 21.96 -3.89 -34.79
N VAL A 207 22.49 -4.83 -34.01
CA VAL A 207 22.42 -4.84 -32.55
C VAL A 207 23.81 -5.18 -32.01
N GLU A 208 24.58 -4.15 -31.68
CA GLU A 208 25.95 -4.30 -31.20
C GLU A 208 26.19 -3.42 -29.97
N GLY A 209 26.28 -4.05 -28.79
CA GLY A 209 26.35 -3.34 -27.52
C GLY A 209 25.15 -2.41 -27.31
N GLU A 210 25.41 -1.10 -27.22
CA GLU A 210 24.36 -0.08 -27.10
C GLU A 210 23.85 0.44 -28.46
N GLU A 211 24.51 0.07 -29.56
CA GLU A 211 24.12 0.51 -30.90
C GLU A 211 22.96 -0.36 -31.41
N LYS A 212 21.83 0.29 -31.68
CA LYS A 212 20.66 -0.33 -32.30
C LYS A 212 20.30 0.44 -33.55
N MET A 213 20.30 -0.23 -34.68
CA MET A 213 20.01 0.40 -35.96
C MET A 213 19.04 -0.45 -36.79
N LEU A 214 18.22 0.23 -37.57
CA LEU A 214 17.30 -0.38 -38.54
C LEU A 214 17.73 0.06 -39.93
N VAL A 215 17.82 -0.90 -40.84
CA VAL A 215 18.29 -0.72 -42.21
C VAL A 215 17.09 -0.84 -43.14
N TYR A 216 16.71 0.28 -43.73
CA TYR A 216 15.57 0.40 -44.64
C TYR A 216 16.03 0.59 -46.08
N GLU A 217 15.13 0.36 -47.03
CA GLU A 217 15.32 0.85 -48.39
C GLU A 217 15.41 2.38 -48.41
N TYR A 218 16.31 2.90 -49.26
CA TYR A 218 16.41 4.34 -49.47
C TYR A 218 15.27 4.85 -50.34
N MET A 219 14.59 5.90 -49.87
CA MET A 219 13.51 6.57 -50.60
C MET A 219 14.03 7.86 -51.26
N PRO A 220 14.20 7.90 -52.60
CA PRO A 220 14.86 9.02 -53.28
C PRO A 220 14.07 10.33 -53.18
N ASN A 221 12.75 10.25 -53.03
CA ASN A 221 11.87 11.40 -52.97
C ASN A 221 11.70 11.98 -51.56
N LYS A 222 12.49 11.58 -50.55
CA LYS A 222 12.35 12.07 -49.17
C LYS A 222 10.94 11.83 -48.58
N SER A 223 10.62 12.48 -47.46
CA SER A 223 9.32 12.40 -46.80
C SER A 223 8.29 13.30 -47.48
N LEU A 224 7.00 12.93 -47.39
CA LEU A 224 5.89 13.77 -47.85
C LEU A 224 5.89 15.15 -47.16
N ASP A 225 6.26 15.19 -45.88
CA ASP A 225 6.42 16.41 -45.09
C ASP A 225 7.34 17.43 -45.77
N SER A 226 8.41 16.97 -46.42
CA SER A 226 9.37 17.82 -47.15
C SER A 226 8.78 18.49 -48.41
N PHE A 227 7.61 18.04 -48.89
CA PHE A 227 6.93 18.63 -50.05
C PHE A 227 5.72 19.47 -49.65
N LEU A 228 5.14 19.19 -48.49
CA LEU A 228 3.92 19.85 -48.03
C LEU A 228 4.22 21.10 -47.18
N PHE A 229 5.40 21.17 -46.57
CA PHE A 229 5.84 22.26 -45.68
C PHE A 229 7.25 22.73 -46.06
#